data_AF-L7N1H5-F1
#
_entry.id   AF-L7N1H5-F1
#
_cell.length_a   1.000
_cell.length_b   1.000
_cell.length_c   1.000
_cell.angle_alpha   90.00
_cell.angle_beta   90.00
_cell.angle_gamma   90.00
#
_symmetry.space_group_name_H-M   'P 1'
#
loop_
_entity.id
_entity.type
_entity.pdbx_description
1 polymer ?
#
loop_
_entity_poly.entity_id
_entity_poly.type
_entity_poly.pdbx_seq_one_letter_code
_entity_poly.pdbx_strand_id
1 'polypeptide(L)'
;MTSILSALLCLGLSLDQKTRVQAGTFPKPTLWAEPGSLINWGSSVTIWCQGTPEAEEYRLYKEGSTAWWYQQKTLDPGDRAKFSIRHMTDPDAGRYRCYYRSPSGRSESSNPLELVVTGHLSDRPFLSVRPGPGVASGENVTLLCQSQSWMNTFLLSKEGATDPPLGLRSKPGAQQFQAEFSISPVTSAHGGTYRCYSSLSTSSFLLSLPSEPLELLVSGGSDDQSLPPTGPVLALTSWERGLTGKPPG
;
A
#
# COMPACT_ATOMS: atom_id res chain seq x y z
N MET A 1 36.65 -22.19 -68.43
CA MET A 1 35.84 -23.20 -67.71
C MET A 1 35.53 -22.68 -66.31
N THR A 2 34.52 -21.83 -66.25
CA THR A 2 33.95 -21.18 -65.08
C THR A 2 32.79 -22.05 -64.59
N SER A 3 33.03 -23.00 -63.68
CA SER A 3 31.89 -23.80 -63.16
C SER A 3 32.13 -24.53 -61.85
N ILE A 4 32.95 -24.02 -60.93
CA ILE A 4 33.07 -24.61 -59.57
C ILE A 4 33.07 -23.54 -58.46
N LEU A 5 33.46 -22.28 -58.75
CA LEU A 5 33.46 -21.21 -57.72
C LEU A 5 32.08 -20.68 -57.30
N SER A 6 31.00 -20.96 -58.05
CA SER A 6 29.64 -20.48 -57.69
C SER A 6 28.89 -21.37 -56.69
N ALA A 7 29.38 -22.58 -56.38
CA ALA A 7 28.69 -23.50 -55.46
C ALA A 7 29.05 -23.27 -53.98
N LEU A 8 30.23 -22.69 -53.69
CA LEU A 8 30.69 -22.46 -52.32
C LEU A 8 30.27 -21.10 -51.73
N LEU A 9 29.82 -20.14 -52.56
CA LEU A 9 29.29 -18.86 -52.07
C LEU A 9 27.84 -18.96 -51.54
N CYS A 10 27.13 -20.07 -51.82
CA CYS A 10 25.71 -20.22 -51.46
C CYS A 10 25.45 -21.03 -50.17
N LEU A 11 26.49 -21.59 -49.54
CA LEU A 11 26.35 -22.39 -48.30
C LEU A 11 26.92 -21.69 -47.04
N GLY A 12 27.38 -20.43 -47.17
CA GLY A 12 28.19 -19.78 -46.13
C GLY A 12 27.57 -18.62 -45.35
N LEU A 13 26.37 -18.12 -45.69
CA LEU A 13 25.80 -16.91 -45.04
C LEU A 13 24.30 -17.02 -44.73
N SER A 14 23.90 -18.14 -44.14
CA SER A 14 22.61 -18.22 -43.42
C SER A 14 22.79 -18.80 -42.01
N LEU A 15 23.85 -18.38 -41.32
CA LEU A 15 23.73 -18.15 -39.88
C LEU A 15 23.02 -16.81 -39.70
N ASP A 16 21.72 -16.84 -40.03
CA ASP A 16 20.75 -15.92 -39.45
C ASP A 16 20.80 -16.24 -37.96
N GLN A 17 21.71 -15.58 -37.23
CA GLN A 17 21.57 -15.39 -35.80
C GLN A 17 20.27 -14.62 -35.64
N LYS A 18 19.17 -15.37 -35.67
CA LYS A 18 17.99 -15.10 -34.87
C LYS A 18 18.48 -15.22 -33.44
N THR A 19 19.26 -14.25 -33.01
CA THR A 19 19.33 -13.80 -31.65
C THR A 19 17.88 -13.56 -31.33
N ARG A 20 17.27 -14.57 -30.71
CA ARG A 20 16.05 -14.39 -29.95
C ARG A 20 16.51 -13.38 -28.93
N VAL A 21 16.33 -12.09 -29.25
CA VAL A 21 16.42 -11.01 -28.28
C VAL A 21 15.42 -11.50 -27.25
N GLN A 22 15.97 -12.06 -26.18
CA GLN A 22 15.22 -12.46 -25.02
C GLN A 22 14.41 -11.22 -24.72
N ALA A 23 13.10 -11.26 -24.96
CA ALA A 23 12.23 -10.12 -24.73
C ALA A 23 12.49 -9.76 -23.27
N GLY A 24 13.28 -8.69 -23.07
CA GLY A 24 13.82 -8.37 -21.76
C GLY A 24 12.63 -8.19 -20.86
N THR A 25 12.55 -9.00 -19.80
CA THR A 25 11.47 -8.84 -18.84
C THR A 25 11.66 -7.48 -18.20
N PHE A 26 10.88 -6.49 -18.63
CA PHE A 26 10.89 -5.15 -18.05
C PHE A 26 10.48 -5.27 -16.59
N PRO A 27 11.35 -4.94 -15.63
CA PRO A 27 11.00 -5.07 -14.23
C PRO A 27 9.80 -4.17 -13.92
N LYS A 28 8.85 -4.73 -13.18
CA LYS A 28 7.66 -4.03 -12.74
C LYS A 28 8.07 -2.89 -11.79
N PRO A 29 7.58 -1.65 -12.02
CA PRO A 29 7.98 -0.53 -11.18
C PRO A 29 7.37 -0.59 -9.78
N THR A 30 8.06 0.05 -8.84
CA THR A 30 7.64 0.22 -7.45
C THR A 30 6.95 1.57 -7.29
N LEU A 31 5.82 1.60 -6.59
CA LEU A 31 5.00 2.80 -6.36
C LEU A 31 4.76 2.99 -4.87
N TRP A 32 5.01 4.19 -4.35
CA TRP A 32 4.77 4.55 -2.95
C TRP A 32 4.45 6.03 -2.80
N ALA A 33 4.04 6.44 -1.60
CA ALA A 33 3.79 7.84 -1.26
C ALA A 33 4.56 8.27 0.00
N GLU A 34 4.90 9.55 0.03
CA GLU A 34 5.56 10.24 1.14
C GLU A 34 4.70 11.45 1.56
N PRO A 35 4.38 11.62 2.86
CA PRO A 35 4.89 10.84 4.01
C PRO A 35 4.22 9.48 4.23
N GLY A 36 3.18 9.16 3.46
CA GLY A 36 2.45 7.89 3.53
C GLY A 36 1.23 7.91 2.62
N SER A 37 0.32 6.96 2.82
CA SER A 37 -0.92 6.82 2.02
C SER A 37 -2.15 7.48 2.66
N LEU A 38 -2.11 7.81 3.95
CA LEU A 38 -3.17 8.50 4.69
C LEU A 38 -2.84 9.98 4.81
N ILE A 39 -3.56 10.82 4.07
CA ILE A 39 -3.24 12.23 3.91
C ILE A 39 -4.43 13.07 4.38
N ASN A 40 -4.17 13.99 5.31
CA ASN A 40 -5.19 14.96 5.72
C ASN A 40 -5.59 15.85 4.54
N TRP A 41 -6.88 16.15 4.45
CA TRP A 41 -7.42 17.11 3.50
C TRP A 41 -6.61 18.43 3.52
N GLY A 42 -6.31 18.97 2.34
CA GLY A 42 -5.53 20.19 2.14
C GLY A 42 -4.00 20.04 2.28
N SER A 43 -3.52 18.90 2.80
CA SER A 43 -2.08 18.64 2.95
C SER A 43 -1.45 18.23 1.62
N SER A 44 -0.12 18.24 1.55
CA SER A 44 0.61 17.79 0.36
C SER A 44 1.04 16.33 0.47
N VAL A 45 1.07 15.62 -0.66
CA VAL A 45 1.65 14.29 -0.77
C VAL A 45 2.48 14.17 -2.04
N THR A 46 3.57 13.42 -1.94
CA THR A 46 4.38 13.05 -3.09
C THR A 46 4.21 11.57 -3.38
N ILE A 47 3.87 11.23 -4.61
CA ILE A 47 3.83 9.87 -5.12
C ILE A 47 5.11 9.64 -5.93
N TRP A 48 5.82 8.57 -5.60
CA TRP A 48 7.05 8.17 -6.26
C TRP A 48 6.85 6.90 -7.05
N CYS A 49 7.40 6.88 -8.26
CA CYS A 49 7.44 5.69 -9.08
C CYS A 49 8.86 5.41 -9.51
N GLN A 50 9.38 4.22 -9.21
CA GLN A 50 10.74 3.80 -9.53
C GLN A 50 10.70 2.62 -10.49
N GLY A 51 11.44 2.75 -11.59
CA GLY A 51 11.58 1.74 -12.63
C GLY A 51 13.05 1.48 -12.87
N THR A 52 13.52 1.73 -14.09
CA THR A 52 14.92 1.52 -14.48
C THR A 52 15.57 2.81 -14.97
N PRO A 53 16.91 2.88 -15.00
CA PRO A 53 17.63 4.05 -15.54
C PRO A 53 17.38 4.31 -17.04
N GLU A 54 16.94 3.30 -17.80
CA GLU A 54 16.61 3.40 -19.24
C GLU A 54 15.19 3.92 -19.49
N ALA A 55 14.43 4.20 -18.43
CA ALA A 55 13.09 4.75 -18.55
C ALA A 55 13.14 6.22 -19.01
N GLU A 56 12.51 6.52 -20.13
CA GLU A 56 12.42 7.87 -20.69
C GLU A 56 11.19 8.63 -20.14
N GLU A 57 10.16 7.88 -19.74
CA GLU A 57 8.86 8.43 -19.39
C GLU A 57 8.19 7.59 -18.30
N TYR A 58 7.66 8.26 -17.28
CA TYR A 58 6.79 7.63 -16.27
C TYR A 58 5.37 8.19 -16.36
N ARG A 59 4.40 7.30 -16.17
CA ARG A 59 2.98 7.60 -16.23
C ARG A 59 2.30 7.09 -14.97
N LEU A 60 1.74 8.02 -14.22
CA LEU A 60 0.90 7.74 -13.07
C LEU A 60 -0.57 7.91 -13.47
N TYR A 61 -1.41 6.94 -13.11
CA TYR A 61 -2.84 7.01 -13.35
C TYR A 61 -3.63 6.51 -12.16
N LYS A 62 -4.80 7.11 -11.95
CA LYS A 62 -5.82 6.66 -11.00
C LYS A 62 -6.79 5.73 -11.71
N GLU A 63 -7.03 4.55 -11.15
CA GLU A 63 -7.99 3.59 -11.71
C GLU A 63 -9.42 4.16 -11.70
N GLY A 64 -10.19 3.88 -12.76
CA GLY A 64 -11.56 4.39 -12.91
C GLY A 64 -11.66 5.87 -13.31
N SER A 65 -10.54 6.58 -13.48
CA SER A 65 -10.54 7.97 -13.96
C SER A 65 -10.44 8.03 -15.50
N THR A 66 -11.20 8.93 -16.13
CA THR A 66 -11.35 9.00 -17.59
C THR A 66 -10.38 9.95 -18.32
N ALA A 67 -9.68 10.88 -17.66
CA ALA A 67 -8.62 11.68 -18.30
C ALA A 67 -7.78 12.54 -17.34
N TRP A 68 -8.38 13.08 -16.27
CA TRP A 68 -7.77 14.17 -15.48
C TRP A 68 -6.60 13.77 -14.57
N TRP A 69 -6.48 12.49 -14.22
CA TRP A 69 -5.46 11.99 -13.28
C TRP A 69 -4.28 11.31 -13.95
N TYR A 70 -4.13 11.52 -15.26
CA TYR A 70 -3.00 11.03 -16.00
C TYR A 70 -1.85 12.05 -15.90
N GLN A 71 -0.90 11.79 -15.01
CA GLN A 71 0.31 12.61 -14.94
C GLN A 71 1.45 11.91 -15.67
N GLN A 72 2.01 12.65 -16.62
CA GLN A 72 3.17 12.24 -17.39
C GLN A 72 4.36 13.09 -16.96
N LYS A 73 5.51 12.45 -16.77
CA LYS A 73 6.77 13.14 -16.54
C LYS A 73 7.82 12.60 -17.49
N THR A 74 8.32 13.48 -18.35
CA THR A 74 9.54 13.27 -19.12
C THR A 74 10.72 13.55 -18.19
N LEU A 75 11.71 12.66 -18.17
CA LEU A 75 12.79 12.70 -17.19
C LEU A 75 14.09 13.24 -17.76
N ASP A 76 14.79 14.03 -16.95
CA ASP A 76 16.25 14.09 -16.94
C ASP A 76 16.80 12.74 -16.39
N PRO A 77 18.03 12.31 -16.71
CA PRO A 77 18.53 10.97 -16.37
C PRO A 77 18.25 10.54 -14.93
N GLY A 78 17.56 9.40 -14.75
CA GLY A 78 17.21 8.89 -13.42
C GLY A 78 16.31 7.66 -13.46
N ASP A 79 16.25 6.93 -12.35
CA ASP A 79 15.51 5.68 -12.19
C ASP A 79 14.12 5.86 -11.57
N ARG A 80 13.71 7.10 -11.29
CA ARG A 80 12.47 7.42 -10.58
C ARG A 80 11.82 8.73 -11.01
N ALA A 81 10.49 8.75 -10.97
CA ALA A 81 9.67 9.93 -11.20
C ALA A 81 8.93 10.36 -9.91
N LYS A 82 8.81 11.69 -9.78
CA LYS A 82 8.11 12.36 -8.68
C LYS A 82 6.84 13.03 -9.19
N PHE A 83 5.70 12.69 -8.60
CA PHE A 83 4.38 13.29 -8.83
C PHE A 83 3.91 13.94 -7.53
N SER A 84 3.50 15.21 -7.55
CA SER A 84 3.16 15.94 -6.32
C SER A 84 1.73 16.47 -6.38
N ILE A 85 0.95 16.13 -5.35
CA ILE A 85 -0.35 16.72 -5.06
C ILE A 85 -0.11 17.76 -3.96
N ARG A 86 -0.29 19.04 -4.26
CA ARG A 86 0.01 20.13 -3.33
C ARG A 86 -1.06 20.31 -2.26
N HIS A 87 -2.31 20.13 -2.66
CA HIS A 87 -3.48 20.29 -1.81
C HIS A 87 -4.38 19.09 -2.03
N MET A 88 -4.32 18.14 -1.11
CA MET A 88 -5.11 16.92 -1.19
C MET A 88 -6.60 17.23 -1.06
N THR A 89 -7.41 16.73 -1.99
CA THR A 89 -8.87 16.88 -2.02
C THR A 89 -9.56 15.55 -2.29
N ASP A 90 -10.88 15.50 -2.11
CA ASP A 90 -11.67 14.26 -2.28
C ASP A 90 -11.50 13.59 -3.66
N PRO A 91 -11.45 14.33 -4.79
CA PRO A 91 -11.19 13.74 -6.12
C PRO A 91 -9.82 13.08 -6.26
N ASP A 92 -8.87 13.39 -5.39
CA ASP A 92 -7.50 12.84 -5.41
C ASP A 92 -7.44 11.49 -4.69
N ALA A 93 -8.46 11.15 -3.90
CA ALA A 93 -8.52 9.91 -3.14
C ALA A 93 -8.80 8.71 -4.07
N GLY A 94 -7.99 7.66 -4.04
CA GLY A 94 -8.24 6.46 -4.85
C GLY A 94 -7.05 5.53 -5.04
N ARG A 95 -7.24 4.57 -5.94
CA ARG A 95 -6.24 3.56 -6.27
C ARG A 95 -5.39 3.99 -7.46
N TYR A 96 -4.10 4.18 -7.23
CA TYR A 96 -3.12 4.63 -8.21
C TYR A 96 -2.23 3.48 -8.68
N ARG A 97 -1.80 3.56 -9.94
CA ARG A 97 -0.77 2.70 -10.53
C ARG A 97 0.16 3.51 -11.39
N CYS A 98 1.37 3.00 -11.54
CA CYS A 98 2.38 3.59 -12.39
C CYS A 98 2.94 2.57 -13.38
N TYR A 99 3.37 3.03 -14.55
CA TYR A 99 4.23 2.29 -15.45
C TYR A 99 5.24 3.24 -16.11
N TYR A 100 6.33 2.68 -16.65
CA TYR A 100 7.30 3.44 -17.43
C TYR A 100 7.39 2.97 -18.87
N ARG A 101 7.98 3.81 -19.71
CA ARG A 101 8.33 3.52 -21.10
C ARG A 101 9.82 3.74 -21.31
N SER A 102 10.39 2.88 -22.12
CA SER A 102 11.78 2.89 -22.56
C SER A 102 11.83 2.66 -24.08
N PRO A 103 12.96 2.90 -24.76
CA PRO A 103 13.09 2.65 -26.19
C PRO A 103 12.73 1.22 -26.61
N SER A 104 12.98 0.25 -25.72
CA SER A 104 12.76 -1.17 -25.97
C SER A 104 11.34 -1.63 -25.65
N GLY A 105 10.52 -0.82 -24.97
CA GLY A 105 9.14 -1.17 -24.67
C GLY A 105 8.56 -0.53 -23.41
N ARG A 106 7.36 -1.01 -23.04
CA ARG A 106 6.59 -0.56 -21.88
C ARG A 106 6.68 -1.61 -20.76
N SER A 107 6.87 -1.15 -19.52
CA SER A 107 6.77 -2.01 -18.35
C SER A 107 5.33 -2.48 -18.08
N GLU A 108 5.20 -3.52 -17.26
CA GLU A 108 3.94 -3.79 -16.58
C GLU A 108 3.56 -2.65 -15.61
N SER A 109 2.29 -2.61 -15.20
CA SER A 109 1.84 -1.68 -14.16
C SER A 109 2.31 -2.12 -12.78
N SER A 110 2.68 -1.16 -11.94
CA SER A 110 3.05 -1.34 -10.53
C SER A 110 1.96 -2.04 -9.71
N ASN A 111 2.33 -2.48 -8.50
CA ASN A 111 1.33 -2.75 -7.47
C ASN A 111 0.53 -1.47 -7.17
N PRO A 112 -0.76 -1.61 -6.77
CA PRO A 112 -1.59 -0.45 -6.52
C PRO A 112 -1.14 0.28 -5.25
N LEU A 113 -1.24 1.61 -5.27
CA LEU A 113 -1.16 2.47 -4.11
C LEU A 113 -2.55 3.04 -3.83
N GLU A 114 -3.11 2.73 -2.66
CA GLU A 114 -4.39 3.31 -2.23
C GLU A 114 -4.13 4.59 -1.45
N LEU A 115 -4.41 5.72 -2.09
CA LEU A 115 -4.27 7.04 -1.48
C LEU A 115 -5.59 7.46 -0.85
N VAL A 116 -5.55 7.77 0.44
CA VAL A 116 -6.72 7.98 1.29
C VAL A 116 -6.68 9.39 1.88
N VAL A 117 -7.81 10.09 1.82
CA VAL A 117 -8.03 11.42 2.38
C VAL A 117 -8.73 11.31 3.73
N THR A 118 -8.14 11.91 4.75
CA THR A 118 -8.71 12.01 6.10
C THR A 118 -9.27 13.41 6.36
N GLY A 119 -10.29 13.50 7.23
CA GLY A 119 -10.96 14.75 7.57
C GLY A 119 -12.01 15.22 6.57
N HIS A 120 -12.46 14.34 5.66
CA HIS A 120 -13.59 14.63 4.76
C HIS A 120 -14.92 14.63 5.53
N LEU A 121 -15.13 13.62 6.39
CA LEU A 121 -16.30 13.55 7.25
C LEU A 121 -16.01 14.27 8.57
N SER A 122 -16.99 15.03 9.08
CA SER A 122 -16.89 15.73 10.36
C SER A 122 -16.97 14.82 11.59
N ASP A 123 -17.34 13.55 11.39
CA ASP A 123 -17.33 12.54 12.45
C ASP A 123 -15.93 12.41 13.06
N ARG A 124 -15.87 12.19 14.37
CA ARG A 124 -14.62 11.84 15.06
C ARG A 124 -14.89 10.61 15.92
N PRO A 125 -14.46 9.42 15.50
CA PRO A 125 -14.70 8.22 16.27
C PRO A 125 -13.86 8.22 17.56
N PHE A 126 -14.33 7.45 18.54
CA PHE A 126 -13.64 7.20 19.80
C PHE A 126 -12.91 5.87 19.72
N LEU A 127 -11.63 5.86 20.10
CA LEU A 127 -10.80 4.65 20.17
C LEU A 127 -10.53 4.31 21.63
N SER A 128 -10.80 3.07 22.01
CA SER A 128 -10.53 2.52 23.33
C SER A 128 -9.87 1.15 23.22
N VAL A 129 -9.37 0.65 24.35
CA VAL A 129 -8.63 -0.61 24.42
C VAL A 129 -9.08 -1.43 25.62
N ARG A 130 -9.18 -2.74 25.45
CA ARG A 130 -9.49 -3.71 26.50
C ARG A 130 -8.44 -4.83 26.50
N PRO A 131 -7.97 -5.31 27.67
CA PRO A 131 -8.37 -4.88 29.02
C PRO A 131 -7.81 -3.51 29.44
N GLY A 132 -6.76 -3.04 28.77
CA GLY A 132 -6.15 -1.74 28.99
C GLY A 132 -5.00 -1.49 28.00
N PRO A 133 -4.35 -0.32 28.06
CA PRO A 133 -3.30 0.06 27.12
C PRO A 133 -1.95 -0.61 27.40
N GLY A 134 -1.76 -1.25 28.56
CA GLY A 134 -0.55 -1.97 28.91
C GLY A 134 -0.83 -3.46 29.07
N VAL A 135 -0.17 -4.30 28.27
CA VAL A 135 -0.30 -5.76 28.31
C VAL A 135 1.06 -6.46 28.20
N ALA A 136 1.14 -7.70 28.64
CA ALA A 136 2.31 -8.55 28.42
C ALA A 136 2.25 -9.23 27.04
N SER A 137 3.42 -9.54 26.48
CA SER A 137 3.52 -10.38 25.28
C SER A 137 2.85 -11.74 25.52
N GLY A 138 2.09 -12.22 24.54
CA GLY A 138 1.29 -13.45 24.64
C GLY A 138 -0.18 -13.22 25.04
N GLU A 139 -0.52 -12.06 25.60
CA GLU A 139 -1.91 -11.73 25.96
C GLU A 139 -2.76 -11.33 24.74
N ASN A 140 -4.05 -11.13 24.97
CA ASN A 140 -5.00 -10.70 23.95
C ASN A 140 -5.47 -9.27 24.21
N VAL A 141 -5.54 -8.46 23.16
CA VAL A 141 -6.01 -7.08 23.21
C VAL A 141 -7.10 -6.86 22.20
N THR A 142 -8.12 -6.09 22.58
CA THR A 142 -9.12 -5.59 21.63
C THR A 142 -9.09 -4.07 21.61
N LEU A 143 -8.81 -3.51 20.44
CA LEU A 143 -8.98 -2.11 20.13
C LEU A 143 -10.41 -1.90 19.62
N LEU A 144 -11.19 -1.11 20.34
CA LEU A 144 -12.60 -0.86 20.06
C LEU A 144 -12.76 0.56 19.53
N CYS A 145 -13.24 0.66 18.30
CA CYS A 145 -13.53 1.93 17.66
C CYS A 145 -15.04 2.16 17.55
N GLN A 146 -15.51 3.32 17.97
CA GLN A 146 -16.94 3.61 18.11
C GLN A 146 -17.29 5.00 17.55
N SER A 147 -18.51 5.15 17.04
CA SER A 147 -19.10 6.44 16.69
C SER A 147 -20.59 6.45 17.02
N GLN A 148 -21.09 7.63 17.43
CA GLN A 148 -22.53 7.88 17.59
C GLN A 148 -23.19 8.09 16.22
N SER A 149 -22.44 8.60 15.25
CA SER A 149 -22.88 8.78 13.88
C SER A 149 -22.97 7.41 13.20
N TRP A 150 -23.91 7.26 12.28
CA TRP A 150 -23.96 6.06 11.43
C TRP A 150 -22.74 6.03 10.51
N MET A 151 -21.89 5.02 10.73
CA MET A 151 -20.74 4.68 9.89
C MET A 151 -20.84 3.23 9.42
N ASN A 152 -20.41 2.94 8.19
CA ASN A 152 -20.44 1.59 7.61
C ASN A 152 -19.17 0.78 7.88
N THR A 153 -18.03 1.48 7.95
CA THR A 153 -16.71 0.87 8.11
C THR A 153 -15.90 1.70 9.08
N PHE A 154 -15.14 1.03 9.95
CA PHE A 154 -14.11 1.64 10.78
C PHE A 154 -12.75 1.15 10.31
N LEU A 155 -11.74 2.02 10.39
CA LEU A 155 -10.40 1.70 9.95
C LEU A 155 -9.41 2.01 11.07
N LEU A 156 -8.51 1.08 11.34
CA LEU A 156 -7.46 1.22 12.35
C LEU A 156 -6.12 1.42 11.66
N SER A 157 -5.43 2.52 11.99
CA SER A 157 -4.06 2.76 11.57
C SER A 157 -3.11 2.73 12.77
N LYS A 158 -1.87 2.32 12.50
CA LYS A 158 -0.75 2.43 13.43
C LYS A 158 0.20 3.50 12.90
N GLU A 159 0.60 4.46 13.73
CA GLU A 159 1.58 5.48 13.33
C GLU A 159 2.90 4.82 12.92
N GLY A 160 3.49 5.31 11.82
CA GLY A 160 4.74 4.79 11.28
C GLY A 160 4.61 3.47 10.49
N ALA A 161 3.42 2.87 10.41
CA ALA A 161 3.18 1.75 9.52
C ALA A 161 3.08 2.25 8.06
N THR A 162 3.75 1.53 7.15
CA THR A 162 3.66 1.77 5.70
C THR A 162 2.42 1.13 5.08
N ASP A 163 1.79 0.20 5.79
CA ASP A 163 0.65 -0.57 5.32
C ASP A 163 -0.65 0.27 5.35
N PRO A 164 -1.61 -0.04 4.47
CA PRO A 164 -2.94 0.54 4.54
C PRO A 164 -3.62 0.26 5.91
N PRO A 165 -4.54 1.12 6.34
CA PRO A 165 -5.26 0.92 7.59
C PRO A 165 -6.18 -0.29 7.47
N LEU A 166 -6.27 -1.08 8.54
CA LEU A 166 -7.12 -2.27 8.58
C LEU A 166 -8.59 -1.84 8.69
N GLY A 167 -9.42 -2.19 7.72
CA GLY A 167 -10.84 -1.83 7.68
C GLY A 167 -11.76 -2.97 8.12
N LEU A 168 -12.74 -2.67 9.00
CA LEU A 168 -13.79 -3.60 9.42
C LEU A 168 -15.17 -2.96 9.32
N ARG A 169 -16.16 -3.77 8.91
CA ARG A 169 -17.55 -3.34 8.87
C ARG A 169 -18.06 -3.02 10.27
N SER A 170 -18.82 -1.94 10.35
CA SER A 170 -19.53 -1.54 11.56
C SER A 170 -20.50 -2.64 11.99
N LYS A 171 -20.56 -2.90 13.28
CA LYS A 171 -21.64 -3.63 13.93
C LYS A 171 -22.61 -2.62 14.55
N PRO A 172 -23.93 -2.79 14.38
CA PRO A 172 -24.91 -2.00 15.12
C PRO A 172 -24.80 -2.37 16.61
N GLY A 173 -24.44 -1.40 17.45
CA GLY A 173 -24.62 -1.48 18.89
C GLY A 173 -25.96 -0.87 19.31
N ALA A 174 -26.36 -1.07 20.57
CA ALA A 174 -27.64 -0.57 21.08
C ALA A 174 -27.80 0.97 20.96
N GLN A 175 -26.70 1.73 20.96
CA GLN A 175 -26.69 3.19 20.87
C GLN A 175 -25.55 3.77 20.01
N GLN A 176 -24.64 2.93 19.49
CA GLN A 176 -23.43 3.37 18.79
C GLN A 176 -23.06 2.36 17.70
N PHE A 177 -22.38 2.82 16.66
CA PHE A 177 -21.76 1.97 15.63
C PHE A 177 -20.32 1.68 16.05
N GLN A 178 -19.89 0.43 15.91
CA GLN A 178 -18.55 0.06 16.36
C GLN A 178 -17.87 -1.01 15.52
N ALA A 179 -16.56 -1.11 15.63
CA ALA A 179 -15.77 -2.25 15.17
C ALA A 179 -14.72 -2.64 16.22
N GLU A 180 -14.47 -3.94 16.30
CA GLU A 180 -13.51 -4.54 17.24
C GLU A 180 -12.35 -5.13 16.46
N PHE A 181 -11.15 -4.63 16.72
CA PHE A 181 -9.90 -5.12 16.17
C PHE A 181 -9.19 -5.92 17.27
N SER A 182 -9.12 -7.25 17.11
CA SER A 182 -8.52 -8.12 18.13
C SER A 182 -7.14 -8.56 17.72
N ILE A 183 -6.16 -8.41 18.64
CA ILE A 183 -4.78 -8.87 18.52
C ILE A 183 -4.61 -10.08 19.44
N SER A 184 -4.27 -11.24 18.88
CA SER A 184 -4.09 -12.48 19.63
C SER A 184 -3.12 -13.43 18.92
N PRO A 185 -1.95 -13.77 19.51
CA PRO A 185 -1.35 -13.18 20.71
C PRO A 185 -0.66 -11.84 20.41
N VAL A 186 -0.55 -10.99 21.42
CA VAL A 186 0.20 -9.73 21.34
C VAL A 186 1.71 -9.99 21.36
N THR A 187 2.48 -9.21 20.60
CA THR A 187 3.95 -9.24 20.54
C THR A 187 4.47 -7.81 20.60
N SER A 188 5.77 -7.61 20.83
CA SER A 188 6.38 -6.28 20.85
C SER A 188 6.15 -5.49 19.55
N ALA A 189 5.97 -6.16 18.40
CA ALA A 189 5.66 -5.53 17.12
C ALA A 189 4.30 -4.81 17.11
N HIS A 190 3.39 -5.18 18.01
CA HIS A 190 2.08 -4.54 18.16
C HIS A 190 2.14 -3.28 19.05
N GLY A 191 3.24 -3.02 19.76
CA GLY A 191 3.37 -1.78 20.53
C GLY A 191 3.43 -0.54 19.63
N GLY A 192 2.81 0.57 20.07
CA GLY A 192 2.85 1.86 19.38
C GLY A 192 1.54 2.64 19.44
N THR A 193 1.48 3.74 18.71
CA THR A 193 0.32 4.64 18.67
C THR A 193 -0.67 4.23 17.58
N TYR A 194 -1.93 4.10 17.96
CA TYR A 194 -3.04 3.77 17.07
C TYR A 194 -4.01 4.94 16.94
N ARG A 195 -4.63 5.06 15.76
CA ARG A 195 -5.79 5.93 15.52
C ARG A 195 -6.87 5.17 14.77
N CYS A 196 -8.10 5.55 15.03
CA CYS A 196 -9.24 5.05 14.30
C CYS A 196 -9.87 6.15 13.43
N TYR A 197 -10.44 5.70 12.31
CA TYR A 197 -11.24 6.47 11.37
C TYR A 197 -12.55 5.75 11.09
N SER A 198 -13.51 6.49 10.55
CA SER A 198 -14.81 5.98 10.16
C SER A 198 -15.15 6.39 8.72
N SER A 199 -16.06 5.65 8.11
CA SER A 199 -16.49 5.90 6.75
C SER A 199 -17.92 5.41 6.46
N LEU A 200 -18.58 6.10 5.52
CA LEU A 200 -19.92 5.84 4.98
C LEU A 200 -19.95 4.82 3.83
N SER A 201 -18.83 4.21 3.43
CA SER A 201 -18.84 3.17 2.39
C SER A 201 -17.87 2.04 2.68
N THR A 202 -18.09 0.90 2.02
CA THR A 202 -17.25 -0.30 2.16
C THR A 202 -15.89 -0.18 1.46
N SER A 203 -15.73 0.78 0.54
CA SER A 203 -14.44 1.13 -0.07
C SER A 203 -14.36 2.65 -0.16
N SER A 204 -13.62 3.25 0.75
CA SER A 204 -13.75 4.67 1.00
C SER A 204 -12.38 5.27 1.26
N PHE A 205 -11.80 5.73 0.16
CA PHE A 205 -10.63 6.60 0.18
C PHE A 205 -10.93 7.94 0.87
N LEU A 206 -12.16 8.17 1.36
CA LEU A 206 -12.57 9.36 2.11
C LEU A 206 -12.95 8.93 3.52
N LEU A 207 -12.20 9.42 4.49
CA LEU A 207 -12.32 9.08 5.90
C LEU A 207 -12.72 10.30 6.73
N SER A 208 -13.23 10.01 7.92
CA SER A 208 -13.52 10.99 8.95
C SER A 208 -12.27 11.62 9.57
N LEU A 209 -12.47 12.49 10.56
CA LEU A 209 -11.37 12.98 11.38
C LEU A 209 -10.76 11.82 12.19
N PRO A 210 -9.44 11.84 12.43
CA PRO A 210 -8.82 10.84 13.29
C PRO A 210 -9.39 10.91 14.72
N SER A 211 -9.52 9.73 15.36
CA SER A 211 -9.69 9.65 16.81
C SER A 211 -8.50 10.29 17.56
N GLU A 212 -8.67 10.50 18.86
CA GLU A 212 -7.52 10.73 19.72
C GLU A 212 -6.56 9.53 19.65
N PRO A 213 -5.23 9.77 19.75
CA PRO A 213 -4.24 8.70 19.68
C PRO A 213 -4.32 7.79 20.92
N LEU A 214 -4.14 6.49 20.69
CA LEU A 214 -4.06 5.48 21.74
C LEU A 214 -2.72 4.76 21.68
N GLU A 215 -1.89 4.90 22.71
CA GLU A 215 -0.62 4.20 22.83
C GLU A 215 -0.82 2.82 23.47
N LEU A 216 -0.45 1.75 22.74
CA LEU A 216 -0.44 0.38 23.23
C LEU A 216 0.99 0.02 23.65
N LEU A 217 1.17 -0.29 24.94
CA LEU A 217 2.42 -0.71 25.54
C LEU A 217 2.44 -2.22 25.70
N VAL A 218 3.46 -2.87 25.12
CA VAL A 218 3.66 -4.32 25.23
C VAL A 218 4.91 -4.60 26.03
N SER A 219 4.75 -5.19 27.21
CA SER A 219 5.86 -5.63 28.05
C SER A 219 6.40 -6.97 27.58
N GLY A 220 7.72 -7.07 27.43
CA GLY A 220 8.38 -8.34 27.11
C GLY A 220 8.45 -9.23 28.35
N GLY A 221 7.88 -10.43 28.28
CA GLY A 221 8.33 -11.51 29.14
C GLY A 221 9.72 -11.93 28.67
N SER A 222 10.73 -11.74 29.52
CA SER A 222 12.00 -12.42 29.35
C SER A 222 11.74 -13.92 29.54
N ASP A 223 11.54 -14.66 28.46
CA ASP A 223 11.97 -16.05 28.40
C ASP A 223 12.03 -16.55 26.94
N ASP A 224 13.27 -16.84 26.59
CA ASP A 224 13.80 -17.76 25.58
C ASP A 224 13.98 -17.32 24.12
N GLN A 225 15.26 -17.06 23.82
CA GLN A 225 15.82 -17.07 22.47
C GLN A 225 15.58 -18.45 21.86
N SER A 226 14.67 -18.56 20.90
CA SER A 226 14.69 -19.67 19.94
C SER A 226 14.77 -19.13 18.50
N LEU A 227 15.66 -19.78 17.75
CA LEU A 227 16.32 -19.41 16.49
C LEU A 227 15.41 -18.92 15.35
N PRO A 228 15.95 -18.15 14.38
CA PRO A 228 15.16 -17.68 13.24
C PRO A 228 14.89 -18.84 12.26
N PRO A 229 13.68 -18.96 11.68
CA PRO A 229 13.46 -19.84 10.55
C PRO A 229 14.03 -19.21 9.26
N THR A 230 14.87 -19.99 8.58
CA THR A 230 15.42 -19.70 7.25
C THR A 230 14.32 -19.88 6.20
N GLY A 231 13.87 -18.80 5.57
CA GLY A 231 13.02 -18.86 4.38
C GLY A 231 12.47 -17.50 3.96
N PRO A 232 12.39 -17.18 2.66
CA PRO A 232 11.82 -15.92 2.20
C PRO A 232 10.30 -16.04 2.26
N VAL A 233 9.71 -15.62 3.37
CA VAL A 233 8.26 -15.39 3.45
C VAL A 233 8.01 -14.01 2.86
N LEU A 234 7.23 -13.97 1.78
CA LEU A 234 6.69 -12.74 1.21
C LEU A 234 5.97 -11.97 2.33
N ALA A 235 6.57 -10.86 2.76
CA ALA A 235 6.24 -10.18 4.00
C ALA A 235 4.94 -9.36 3.87
N LEU A 236 3.84 -9.90 4.37
CA LEU A 236 2.92 -9.08 5.17
C LEU A 236 3.71 -8.63 6.41
N THR A 237 3.69 -7.34 6.72
CA THR A 237 4.54 -6.76 7.78
C THR A 237 4.16 -7.31 9.17
N SER A 238 5.11 -7.21 10.10
CA SER A 238 5.08 -7.96 11.36
C SER A 238 3.93 -7.63 12.32
N TRP A 239 3.25 -6.51 12.16
CA TRP A 239 2.27 -6.01 13.13
C TRP A 239 0.82 -6.35 12.77
N GLU A 240 0.54 -6.71 11.51
CA GLU A 240 -0.79 -7.17 11.09
C GLU A 240 -1.02 -8.64 11.48
N ARG A 241 0.05 -9.39 11.73
CA ARG A 241 -0.02 -10.80 12.11
C ARG A 241 -0.72 -10.95 13.45
N GLY A 242 -1.86 -11.66 13.45
CA GLY A 242 -2.67 -11.88 14.65
C GLY A 242 -3.74 -10.81 14.88
N LEU A 243 -3.79 -9.76 14.03
CA LEU A 243 -4.96 -8.90 13.93
C LEU A 243 -6.07 -9.64 13.19
N THR A 244 -7.16 -9.90 13.89
CA THR A 244 -8.38 -10.45 13.29
C THR A 244 -9.52 -9.48 13.46
N GLY A 245 -10.22 -9.22 12.36
CA GLY A 245 -11.58 -8.73 12.41
C GLY A 245 -12.52 -9.90 12.29
N LYS A 246 -13.24 -10.22 13.36
CA LYS A 246 -14.14 -11.37 13.36
C LYS A 246 -15.45 -11.04 12.62
N PRO A 247 -15.75 -11.61 11.43
CA PRO A 247 -17.13 -11.72 10.97
C PRO A 247 -17.87 -12.72 11.89
N PRO A 248 -19.13 -12.46 12.30
CA PRO A 248 -19.88 -13.46 13.04
C PRO A 248 -20.26 -14.63 12.12
N GLY A 249 -20.20 -15.84 12.68
CA GLY A 249 -20.98 -16.97 12.20
C GLY A 249 -22.45 -16.86 12.58
#